data_AF-A0A8C8SI07-F1
#
_entry.id   AF-A0A8C8SI07-F1
#
_cell.length_a   1.000
_cell.length_b   1.000
_cell.length_c   1.000
_cell.angle_alpha   90.00
_cell.angle_beta   90.00
_cell.angle_gamma   90.00
#
_symmetry.space_group_name_H-M   'P 1'
#
loop_
_entity.id
_entity.type
_entity.pdbx_description
1 polymer ?
#
loop_
_entity_poly.entity_id
_entity_poly.type
_entity_poly.pdbx_seq_one_letter_code
_entity_poly.pdbx_strand_id
1 'polypeptide(L)'
;MSNYPIVSGPPKLHSFFFFKYRTCLKEFGSATKYYFILSNQAGKAKETLGFLKKLAPVLKLNNSHVLKKGSAVNKATFVKYLQAVIAAIINSSPKTVNIQDMVEIAHELGIQADEDCEECQCANKYAKEITAQIKDVAEFKREKLRLQGEPWKKVAEVEKELCQIRRQGNIPIETYRSQLKDELLRLRIKQNRCDITDVLAIFITGISELSPREKHYFLRWMKFHLDHIARENLSKLRNQYKEKCKNSEDDPKMFVELDKQISASSLGVEHFMRELGQFYEAECLMIREGKLPEERRQFTNFPGIAADLMLEGFPIELIDGDASNIPLQWVTDVLTQLHAKLGGRSRMLVLTVLGVQSTGKSTLLNTMFGLQFAVSSGRCTRGAFMLLIKVAKTFQQELGCDFILVIDTEGLKAPELAKLEDSYQHDNELATLVIGLSDITIVNMAMENATEMKDVLQIVVHAFLRMEEIGQKPNCQFVHQNVSDVSAHEQNMRDRKHLLEQLNEMTKAAAKMEKQSREMTFTDIMDYDLEKHNWYIPGLWHGVPPMAPVNVGYSEKVYELKRYLFEFLKSCSQTRSPKKIPQFIEWVKSL
;
A
#
# COMPACT_ATOMS: atom_id res chain seq x y z
N MET A 1 6.58 18.34 36.53
CA MET A 1 6.81 17.62 37.80
C MET A 1 5.48 17.33 38.48
N SER A 2 5.02 16.08 38.45
CA SER A 2 4.22 15.50 39.53
C SER A 2 4.23 13.98 39.35
N ASN A 3 4.90 13.33 40.29
CA ASN A 3 5.05 11.89 40.41
C ASN A 3 3.67 11.22 40.54
N TYR A 4 3.38 10.22 39.71
CA TYR A 4 2.36 9.23 40.06
C TYR A 4 2.91 8.31 41.14
N PRO A 5 2.25 8.20 42.31
CA PRO A 5 2.72 7.34 43.38
C PRO A 5 2.48 5.88 43.02
N ILE A 6 3.48 5.07 43.34
CA ILE A 6 3.36 3.62 43.47
C ILE A 6 2.30 3.36 44.53
N VAL A 7 1.07 3.05 44.13
CA VAL A 7 0.03 2.60 45.06
C VAL A 7 0.28 1.12 45.35
N SER A 8 0.95 0.89 46.47
CA SER A 8 0.94 -0.36 47.21
C SER A 8 -0.44 -0.57 47.84
N GLY A 9 -1.20 -1.55 47.33
CA GLY A 9 -2.48 -1.99 47.89
C GLY A 9 -2.75 -3.45 47.49
N PRO A 10 -3.55 -4.21 48.27
CA PRO A 10 -3.67 -5.66 48.10
C PRO A 10 -4.36 -6.01 46.76
N PRO A 11 -4.06 -7.19 46.16
CA PRO A 11 -4.69 -7.63 44.95
C PRO A 11 -6.13 -8.02 45.28
N LYS A 12 -7.07 -7.08 45.10
CA LYS A 12 -8.45 -7.45 44.88
C LYS A 12 -8.50 -8.10 43.50
N LEU A 13 -8.53 -9.44 43.47
CA LEU A 13 -9.00 -10.18 42.30
C LEU A 13 -10.41 -9.64 41.99
N HIS A 14 -10.51 -8.77 41.00
CA HIS A 14 -11.79 -8.25 40.54
C HIS A 14 -12.60 -9.42 39.97
N SER A 15 -13.80 -9.62 40.52
CA SER A 15 -14.82 -10.58 40.09
C SER A 15 -15.23 -10.46 38.61
N PHE A 16 -14.82 -9.38 37.93
CA PHE A 16 -14.95 -9.19 36.49
C PHE A 16 -14.14 -10.19 35.64
N PHE A 17 -13.06 -10.76 36.20
CA PHE A 17 -12.23 -11.77 35.51
C PHE A 17 -12.90 -13.16 35.43
N PHE A 18 -13.90 -13.44 36.27
CA PHE A 18 -14.51 -14.77 36.36
C PHE A 18 -15.63 -15.01 35.34
N PHE A 19 -16.28 -13.94 34.85
CA PHE A 19 -17.46 -14.09 33.99
C PHE A 19 -17.09 -14.31 32.52
N LYS A 20 -16.06 -13.61 32.00
CA LYS A 20 -15.63 -13.72 30.59
C LYS A 20 -14.99 -15.09 30.27
N TYR A 21 -14.30 -15.69 31.25
CA TYR A 21 -13.71 -17.03 31.09
C TYR A 21 -14.71 -18.16 31.22
N ARG A 22 -15.83 -17.98 31.94
CA ARG A 22 -16.84 -19.04 32.10
C ARG A 22 -17.57 -19.35 30.78
N THR A 23 -17.69 -18.35 29.91
CA THR A 23 -18.21 -18.52 28.54
C THR A 23 -17.19 -19.25 27.67
N CYS A 24 -15.90 -18.85 27.67
CA CYS A 24 -14.85 -19.62 26.98
C CYS A 24 -14.66 -21.05 27.53
N LEU A 25 -14.77 -21.24 28.85
CA LEU A 25 -14.60 -22.54 29.52
C LEU A 25 -15.73 -23.54 29.21
N LYS A 26 -16.91 -23.06 28.81
CA LYS A 26 -18.02 -23.94 28.45
C LYS A 26 -17.88 -24.51 27.04
N GLU A 27 -17.18 -23.82 26.13
CA GLU A 27 -17.13 -24.19 24.71
C GLU A 27 -15.82 -24.86 24.26
N PHE A 28 -14.67 -24.63 24.93
CA PHE A 28 -13.40 -25.27 24.53
C PHE A 28 -13.20 -26.73 24.99
N GLY A 29 -14.24 -27.36 25.56
CA GLY A 29 -14.22 -28.77 25.98
C GLY A 29 -13.19 -29.11 27.07
N SER A 30 -13.23 -30.34 27.57
CA SER A 30 -12.37 -30.83 28.67
C SER A 30 -10.88 -31.03 28.30
N ALA A 31 -10.41 -30.41 27.21
CA ALA A 31 -9.12 -30.68 26.57
C ALA A 31 -8.10 -29.54 26.70
N THR A 32 -8.51 -28.34 27.14
CA THR A 32 -7.59 -27.21 27.35
C THR A 32 -6.67 -27.47 28.54
N LYS A 33 -5.35 -27.45 28.31
CA LYS A 33 -4.33 -27.54 29.36
C LYS A 33 -4.00 -26.15 29.88
N TYR A 34 -4.08 -25.95 31.19
CA TYR A 34 -3.78 -24.67 31.84
C TYR A 34 -2.39 -24.72 32.49
N TYR A 35 -1.60 -23.67 32.27
CA TYR A 35 -0.30 -23.49 32.91
C TYR A 35 -0.30 -22.23 33.78
N PHE A 36 0.23 -22.32 35.00
CA PHE A 36 0.27 -21.23 35.96
C PHE A 36 1.72 -20.84 36.27
N ILE A 37 2.06 -19.56 36.10
CA ILE A 37 3.36 -19.01 36.48
C ILE A 37 3.22 -18.30 37.83
N LEU A 38 3.95 -18.75 38.83
CA LEU A 38 3.90 -18.21 40.18
C LEU A 38 5.21 -17.51 40.52
N SER A 39 5.11 -16.23 40.87
CA SER A 39 6.18 -15.49 41.52
C SER A 39 5.99 -15.57 43.03
N ASN A 40 6.98 -16.11 43.74
CA ASN A 40 6.92 -16.16 45.20
C ASN A 40 7.24 -14.77 45.78
N GLN A 41 6.23 -13.89 45.87
CA GLN A 41 6.32 -12.70 46.71
C GLN A 41 6.16 -13.13 48.17
N ALA A 42 7.14 -12.79 49.02
CA ALA A 42 7.15 -13.14 50.43
C ALA A 42 5.82 -12.71 51.09
N GLY A 43 5.02 -13.69 51.54
CA GLY A 43 3.78 -13.46 52.30
C GLY A 43 2.51 -14.15 51.78
N LYS A 44 2.40 -14.50 50.49
CA LYS A 44 1.14 -15.05 49.91
C LYS A 44 1.20 -16.49 49.40
N ALA A 45 2.31 -17.18 49.61
CA ALA A 45 2.53 -18.53 49.09
C ALA A 45 1.46 -19.54 49.55
N LYS A 46 1.00 -19.45 50.80
CA LYS A 46 0.05 -20.40 51.41
C LYS A 46 -1.37 -20.24 50.83
N GLU A 47 -1.80 -19.01 50.59
CA GLU A 47 -3.11 -18.70 49.99
C GLU A 47 -3.16 -19.13 48.52
N THR A 48 -2.15 -18.76 47.73
CA THR A 48 -2.04 -19.15 46.32
C THR A 48 -2.02 -20.67 46.15
N LEU A 49 -1.31 -21.39 47.04
CA LEU A 49 -1.27 -22.85 47.04
C LEU A 49 -2.62 -23.45 47.45
N GLY A 50 -3.37 -22.80 48.34
CA GLY A 50 -4.75 -23.15 48.68
C GLY A 50 -5.71 -23.02 47.49
N PHE A 51 -5.60 -21.94 46.70
CA PHE A 51 -6.39 -21.77 45.47
C PHE A 51 -6.04 -22.82 44.42
N LEU A 52 -4.76 -23.09 44.19
CA LEU A 52 -4.33 -24.10 43.21
C LEU A 52 -4.79 -25.51 43.60
N LYS A 53 -4.79 -25.86 44.88
CA LYS A 53 -5.34 -27.15 45.34
C LYS A 53 -6.83 -27.30 45.03
N LYS A 54 -7.61 -26.21 45.09
CA LYS A 54 -9.02 -26.20 44.70
C LYS A 54 -9.22 -26.29 43.19
N LEU A 55 -8.34 -25.66 42.40
CA LEU A 55 -8.41 -25.65 40.93
C LEU A 55 -7.85 -26.93 40.29
N ALA A 56 -6.89 -27.60 40.94
CA ALA A 56 -6.23 -28.79 40.41
C ALA A 56 -7.17 -29.90 39.92
N PRO A 57 -8.21 -30.32 40.68
CA PRO A 57 -9.14 -31.35 40.19
C PRO A 57 -10.04 -30.85 39.05
N VAL A 58 -10.40 -29.57 39.04
CA VAL A 58 -11.29 -28.97 38.03
C VAL A 58 -10.59 -28.81 36.68
N LEU A 59 -9.33 -28.35 36.71
CA LEU A 59 -8.52 -28.07 35.52
C LEU A 59 -7.55 -29.22 35.17
N LYS A 60 -7.64 -30.36 35.88
CA LYS A 60 -6.76 -31.54 35.73
C LYS A 60 -5.26 -31.17 35.79
N LEU A 61 -4.87 -30.30 36.72
CA LEU A 61 -3.49 -29.81 36.85
C LEU A 61 -2.59 -30.89 37.45
N ASN A 62 -1.33 -30.89 37.02
CA ASN A 62 -0.25 -31.67 37.61
C ASN A 62 0.96 -30.75 37.89
N ASN A 63 2.03 -31.30 38.46
CA ASN A 63 3.21 -30.49 38.83
C ASN A 63 3.90 -29.81 37.62
N SER A 64 3.82 -30.38 36.41
CA SER A 64 4.37 -29.74 35.20
C SER A 64 3.55 -28.54 34.70
N HIS A 65 2.33 -28.35 35.21
CA HIS A 65 1.48 -27.20 34.88
C HIS A 65 1.73 -25.99 35.79
N VAL A 66 2.56 -26.10 36.84
CA VAL A 66 2.80 -25.02 37.81
C VAL A 66 4.27 -24.62 37.80
N LEU A 67 4.58 -23.51 37.14
CA LEU A 67 5.94 -22.99 36.96
C LEU A 67 6.25 -22.00 38.09
N LYS A 68 7.10 -22.39 39.04
CA LYS A 68 7.43 -21.58 40.22
C LYS A 68 8.79 -20.90 40.06
N LYS A 69 8.83 -19.60 40.29
CA LYS A 69 10.09 -18.89 40.50
C LYS A 69 10.49 -18.94 41.98
N GLY A 70 11.54 -19.70 42.30
CA GLY A 70 12.15 -19.69 43.63
C GLY A 70 12.97 -18.42 43.90
N SER A 71 13.16 -18.07 45.17
CA SER A 71 13.94 -16.89 45.59
C SER A 71 15.42 -16.96 45.18
N ALA A 72 15.98 -18.17 45.07
CA ALA A 72 17.37 -18.42 44.69
C ALA A 72 17.62 -18.49 43.18
N VAL A 73 16.57 -18.52 42.34
CA VAL A 73 16.71 -18.64 40.88
C VAL A 73 16.80 -17.24 40.27
N ASN A 74 17.93 -16.94 39.63
CA ASN A 74 18.09 -15.67 38.94
C ASN A 74 17.09 -15.54 37.77
N LYS A 75 16.79 -14.30 37.35
CA LYS A 75 15.79 -14.02 36.31
C LYS A 75 16.12 -14.69 34.98
N ALA A 76 17.39 -14.70 34.57
CA ALA A 76 17.82 -15.23 33.27
C ALA A 76 17.60 -16.75 33.17
N THR A 77 17.97 -17.51 34.20
CA THR A 77 17.77 -18.97 34.26
C THR A 77 16.28 -19.33 34.24
N PHE A 78 15.45 -18.56 34.95
CA PHE A 78 14.00 -18.78 34.93
C PHE A 78 13.38 -18.48 33.56
N VAL A 79 13.83 -17.42 32.86
CA VAL A 79 13.38 -17.12 31.50
C VAL A 79 13.74 -18.24 30.53
N LYS A 80 14.98 -18.77 30.59
CA LYS A 80 15.38 -19.93 29.76
C LYS A 80 14.51 -21.16 30.03
N TYR A 81 14.19 -21.42 31.29
CA TYR A 81 13.29 -22.51 31.66
C TYR A 81 11.87 -22.30 31.12
N LEU A 82 11.32 -21.09 31.24
CA LEU A 82 10.02 -20.75 30.66
C LEU A 82 10.02 -20.93 29.14
N GLN A 83 11.06 -20.45 28.44
CA GLN A 83 11.22 -20.63 27.00
C GLN A 83 11.23 -22.11 26.62
N ALA A 84 11.94 -22.96 27.37
CA ALA A 84 11.99 -24.40 27.12
C ALA A 84 10.63 -25.08 27.32
N VAL A 85 9.88 -24.71 28.37
CA VAL A 85 8.53 -25.25 28.62
C VAL A 85 7.56 -24.80 27.54
N ILE A 86 7.57 -23.52 27.16
CA ILE A 86 6.73 -22.99 26.08
C ILE A 86 7.06 -23.69 24.75
N ALA A 87 8.35 -23.85 24.43
CA ALA A 87 8.79 -24.58 23.25
C ALA A 87 8.29 -26.03 23.26
N ALA A 88 8.39 -26.73 24.40
CA ALA A 88 7.87 -28.10 24.52
C ALA A 88 6.34 -28.18 24.32
N ILE A 89 5.58 -27.19 24.82
CA ILE A 89 4.13 -27.11 24.62
C ILE A 89 3.81 -26.88 23.15
N ILE A 90 4.46 -25.92 22.51
CA ILE A 90 4.27 -25.61 21.08
C ILE A 90 4.66 -26.82 20.21
N ASN A 91 5.72 -27.54 20.56
CA ASN A 91 6.17 -28.72 19.84
C ASN A 91 5.32 -29.97 20.12
N SER A 92 4.46 -29.97 21.14
CA SER A 92 3.59 -31.09 21.49
C SER A 92 2.37 -31.26 20.57
N SER A 93 2.46 -30.75 19.33
CA SER A 93 1.41 -30.77 18.30
C SER A 93 0.08 -30.20 18.80
N PRO A 94 -0.04 -28.86 19.00
CA PRO A 94 -1.34 -28.25 19.22
C PRO A 94 -2.30 -28.66 18.10
N LYS A 95 -3.59 -28.84 18.42
CA LYS A 95 -4.62 -28.98 17.38
C LYS A 95 -4.64 -27.69 16.58
N THR A 96 -3.96 -27.69 15.43
CA THR A 96 -4.00 -26.59 14.48
C THR A 96 -5.13 -26.87 13.52
N VAL A 97 -6.12 -25.98 13.51
CA VAL A 97 -7.18 -25.96 12.51
C VAL A 97 -6.87 -24.76 11.62
N ASN A 98 -6.86 -24.96 10.30
CA ASN A 98 -6.71 -23.82 9.41
C ASN A 98 -8.00 -22.96 9.47
N ILE A 99 -7.94 -21.68 9.12
CA ILE A 99 -9.11 -20.79 9.25
C ILE A 99 -10.30 -21.28 8.41
N GLN A 100 -10.04 -21.90 7.26
CA GLN A 100 -11.08 -22.43 6.37
C GLN A 100 -11.84 -23.59 7.01
N ASP A 101 -11.13 -24.48 7.72
CA ASP A 101 -11.68 -25.61 8.46
C ASP A 101 -12.38 -25.17 9.76
N MET A 102 -12.22 -23.90 10.18
CA MET A 102 -12.97 -23.34 11.31
C MET A 102 -14.41 -22.95 10.95
N VAL A 103 -14.84 -23.10 9.69
CA VAL A 103 -16.19 -22.76 9.24
C VAL A 103 -17.26 -23.53 10.02
N GLU A 104 -17.05 -24.82 10.28
CA GLU A 104 -17.98 -25.65 11.06
C GLU A 104 -18.15 -25.10 12.49
N ILE A 105 -17.04 -24.70 13.12
CA ILE A 105 -17.05 -24.09 14.45
C ILE A 105 -17.73 -22.72 14.41
N ALA A 106 -17.49 -21.93 13.34
CA ALA A 106 -18.15 -20.64 13.17
C ALA A 106 -19.67 -20.82 13.11
N HIS A 107 -20.16 -21.82 12.37
CA HIS A 107 -21.58 -22.16 12.29
C HIS A 107 -22.15 -22.61 13.63
N GLU A 108 -21.44 -23.46 14.38
CA GLU A 108 -21.83 -23.87 15.75
C GLU A 108 -21.98 -22.65 16.68
N LEU A 109 -21.17 -21.61 16.47
CA LEU A 109 -21.20 -20.35 17.23
C LEU A 109 -22.20 -19.33 16.66
N GLY A 110 -22.95 -19.67 15.60
CA GLY A 110 -23.91 -18.78 14.94
C GLY A 110 -23.25 -17.65 14.13
N ILE A 111 -21.98 -17.80 13.77
CA ILE A 111 -21.23 -16.89 12.90
C ILE A 111 -21.43 -17.35 11.45
N GLN A 112 -21.90 -16.44 10.59
CA GLN A 112 -22.07 -16.71 9.16
C GLN A 112 -20.74 -16.58 8.42
N ALA A 113 -20.47 -17.47 7.46
CA ALA A 113 -19.32 -17.38 6.59
C ALA A 113 -19.74 -16.85 5.21
N ASP A 114 -18.91 -15.99 4.61
CA ASP A 114 -19.14 -15.49 3.25
C ASP A 114 -19.11 -16.64 2.23
N GLU A 115 -18.33 -17.69 2.51
CA GLU A 115 -18.19 -18.90 1.70
C GLU A 115 -19.46 -19.75 1.61
N ASP A 116 -20.45 -19.53 2.48
CA ASP A 116 -21.76 -20.21 2.41
C ASP A 116 -22.64 -19.66 1.28
N CYS A 117 -22.29 -18.48 0.76
CA CYS A 117 -22.99 -17.77 -0.29
C CYS A 117 -22.66 -18.34 -1.68
N GLU A 118 -23.67 -18.65 -2.50
CA GLU A 118 -23.47 -19.19 -3.86
C GLU A 118 -22.67 -18.23 -4.75
N GLU A 119 -22.94 -16.93 -4.66
CA GLU A 119 -22.21 -15.88 -5.39
C GLU A 119 -20.71 -15.89 -5.03
N CYS A 120 -20.37 -16.10 -3.75
CA CYS A 120 -18.99 -16.16 -3.27
C CYS A 120 -18.28 -17.42 -3.80
N GLN A 121 -18.97 -18.56 -3.79
CA GLN A 121 -18.44 -19.82 -4.31
C GLN A 121 -18.25 -19.78 -5.83
N CYS A 122 -19.21 -19.22 -6.57
CA CYS A 122 -19.13 -19.00 -8.01
C CYS A 122 -17.89 -18.16 -8.35
N ALA A 123 -17.76 -17.00 -7.72
CA ALA A 123 -16.61 -16.12 -7.90
C ALA A 123 -15.26 -16.79 -7.56
N ASN A 124 -15.22 -17.62 -6.52
CA ASN A 124 -14.01 -18.35 -6.14
C ASN A 124 -13.59 -19.38 -7.21
N LYS A 125 -14.52 -19.99 -7.94
CA LYS A 125 -14.18 -20.93 -9.03
C LYS A 125 -13.38 -20.24 -10.13
N TYR A 126 -13.84 -19.08 -10.59
CA TYR A 126 -13.13 -18.26 -11.57
C TYR A 126 -11.73 -17.85 -11.07
N ALA A 127 -11.65 -17.37 -9.83
CA ALA A 127 -10.36 -16.96 -9.25
C ALA A 127 -9.38 -18.14 -9.14
N LYS A 128 -9.87 -19.32 -8.71
CA LYS A 128 -9.06 -20.54 -8.61
C LYS A 128 -8.58 -21.04 -9.97
N GLU A 129 -9.42 -20.97 -10.99
CA GLU A 129 -9.05 -21.39 -12.35
C GLU A 129 -7.86 -20.59 -12.89
N ILE A 130 -7.83 -19.27 -12.64
CA ILE A 130 -6.70 -18.41 -12.96
C ILE A 130 -5.49 -18.78 -12.10
N THR A 131 -5.66 -18.81 -10.77
CA THR A 131 -4.53 -18.94 -9.85
C THR A 131 -3.88 -20.33 -9.87
N ALA A 132 -4.62 -21.38 -10.24
CA ALA A 132 -4.08 -22.73 -10.38
C ALA A 132 -3.03 -22.85 -11.50
N GLN A 133 -3.03 -21.92 -12.47
CA GLN A 133 -2.03 -21.87 -13.53
C GLN A 133 -0.72 -21.20 -13.11
N ILE A 134 -0.69 -20.55 -11.93
CA ILE A 134 0.46 -19.78 -11.46
C ILE A 134 1.40 -20.70 -10.67
N LYS A 135 2.40 -21.27 -11.35
CA LYS A 135 3.48 -22.04 -10.71
C LYS A 135 4.66 -21.16 -10.34
N ASP A 136 5.14 -20.42 -11.32
CA ASP A 136 6.17 -19.38 -11.17
C ASP A 136 5.59 -18.06 -11.65
N VAL A 137 5.70 -17.02 -10.82
CA VAL A 137 5.07 -15.72 -11.10
C VAL A 137 5.75 -15.01 -12.27
N ALA A 138 7.08 -15.09 -12.36
CA ALA A 138 7.81 -14.39 -13.41
C ALA A 138 7.58 -15.04 -14.78
N GLU A 139 7.57 -16.37 -14.85
CA GLU A 139 7.19 -17.15 -16.03
C GLU A 139 5.74 -16.88 -16.42
N PHE A 140 4.81 -16.97 -15.46
CA PHE A 140 3.40 -16.68 -15.71
C PHE A 140 3.20 -15.30 -16.33
N LYS A 141 3.84 -14.24 -15.79
CA LYS A 141 3.76 -12.90 -16.38
C LYS A 141 4.29 -12.88 -17.82
N ARG A 142 5.47 -13.47 -18.08
CA ARG A 142 6.03 -13.51 -19.44
C ARG A 142 5.16 -14.24 -20.44
N GLU A 143 4.49 -15.32 -20.03
CA GLU A 143 3.73 -16.19 -20.93
C GLU A 143 2.26 -15.80 -21.07
N LYS A 144 1.64 -15.33 -19.98
CA LYS A 144 0.20 -15.07 -19.92
C LYS A 144 -0.15 -13.58 -19.97
N LEU A 145 0.77 -12.69 -19.60
CA LEU A 145 0.64 -11.23 -19.55
C LEU A 145 1.74 -10.55 -20.39
N ARG A 146 1.71 -10.81 -21.69
CA ARG A 146 2.83 -10.59 -22.63
C ARG A 146 3.07 -9.12 -22.97
N LEU A 147 2.02 -8.29 -22.94
CA LEU A 147 2.06 -6.92 -23.45
C LEU A 147 2.71 -5.95 -22.45
N GLN A 148 2.50 -6.15 -21.15
CA GLN A 148 2.97 -5.23 -20.11
C GLN A 148 4.46 -5.38 -19.73
N GLY A 149 5.16 -6.37 -20.30
CA GLY A 149 6.59 -6.56 -20.08
C GLY A 149 7.45 -5.71 -21.02
N GLU A 150 8.42 -6.34 -21.68
CA GLU A 150 9.32 -5.67 -22.63
C GLU A 150 8.64 -4.88 -23.76
N PRO A 151 7.50 -5.32 -24.34
CA PRO A 151 6.80 -4.51 -25.33
C PRO A 151 6.37 -3.14 -24.79
N TRP A 152 5.80 -3.10 -23.58
CA TRP A 152 5.36 -1.86 -22.94
C TRP A 152 6.52 -0.95 -22.58
N LYS A 153 7.64 -1.49 -22.06
CA LYS A 153 8.84 -0.69 -21.79
C LYS A 153 9.40 -0.02 -23.05
N LYS A 154 9.46 -0.73 -24.18
CA LYS A 154 9.92 -0.15 -25.46
C LYS A 154 8.98 0.93 -25.96
N VAL A 155 7.68 0.72 -25.83
CA VAL A 155 6.68 1.76 -26.15
C VAL A 155 6.90 2.99 -25.28
N ALA A 156 7.08 2.82 -23.97
CA ALA A 156 7.34 3.90 -23.02
C ALA A 156 8.63 4.67 -23.37
N GLU A 157 9.70 3.98 -23.74
CA GLU A 157 10.96 4.62 -24.18
C GLU A 157 10.73 5.51 -25.41
N VAL A 158 10.00 5.02 -26.41
CA VAL A 158 9.70 5.77 -27.64
C VAL A 158 8.76 6.96 -27.36
N GLU A 159 7.74 6.79 -26.53
CA GLU A 159 6.81 7.85 -26.13
C GLU A 159 7.53 8.95 -25.34
N LYS A 160 8.46 8.60 -24.44
CA LYS A 160 9.30 9.57 -23.74
C LYS A 160 10.24 10.32 -24.68
N GLU A 161 10.88 9.61 -25.61
CA GLU A 161 11.77 10.23 -26.59
C GLU A 161 11.01 11.17 -27.54
N LEU A 162 9.75 10.86 -27.89
CA LEU A 162 8.88 11.77 -28.65
C LEU A 162 8.63 13.10 -27.92
N CYS A 163 8.58 13.08 -26.59
CA CYS A 163 8.37 14.26 -25.77
C CYS A 163 9.67 15.02 -25.51
N GLN A 164 10.75 14.32 -25.19
CA GLN A 164 11.98 14.91 -24.68
C GLN A 164 13.05 15.17 -25.76
N ILE A 165 13.03 14.42 -26.87
CA ILE A 165 13.91 14.57 -28.04
C ILE A 165 15.40 14.67 -27.63
N ARG A 166 15.85 13.77 -26.75
CA ARG A 166 17.21 13.78 -26.19
C ARG A 166 18.24 13.19 -27.16
N ARG A 167 17.84 12.25 -28.01
CA ARG A 167 18.71 11.43 -28.86
C ARG A 167 18.66 11.84 -30.35
N GLN A 168 18.13 13.03 -30.65
CA GLN A 168 17.98 13.56 -32.02
C GLN A 168 19.29 13.56 -32.83
N GLY A 169 20.41 13.91 -32.20
CA GLY A 169 21.70 14.09 -32.89
C GLY A 169 21.60 15.13 -34.01
N ASN A 170 22.12 14.81 -35.20
CA ASN A 170 22.15 15.70 -36.37
C ASN A 170 20.90 15.57 -37.27
N ILE A 171 19.90 14.77 -36.89
CA ILE A 171 18.71 14.53 -37.71
C ILE A 171 17.74 15.73 -37.57
N PRO A 172 17.13 16.23 -38.66
CA PRO A 172 16.07 17.24 -38.55
C PRO A 172 14.93 16.79 -37.63
N ILE A 173 14.45 17.69 -36.76
CA ILE A 173 13.52 17.35 -35.67
C ILE A 173 12.24 16.67 -36.16
N GLU A 174 11.66 17.16 -37.26
CA GLU A 174 10.44 16.61 -37.84
C GLU A 174 10.67 15.21 -38.41
N THR A 175 11.80 14.98 -39.08
CA THR A 175 12.19 13.66 -39.58
C THR A 175 12.38 12.67 -38.44
N TYR A 176 13.06 13.11 -37.36
CA TYR A 176 13.28 12.27 -36.19
C TYR A 176 11.97 11.91 -35.48
N ARG A 177 11.07 12.89 -35.29
CA ARG A 177 9.72 12.65 -34.77
C ARG A 177 8.92 11.67 -35.63
N SER A 178 9.02 11.78 -36.96
CA SER A 178 8.37 10.84 -37.87
C SER A 178 8.89 9.41 -37.70
N GLN A 179 10.22 9.24 -37.57
CA GLN A 179 10.84 7.92 -37.34
C GLN A 179 10.35 7.28 -36.04
N LEU A 180 10.27 8.06 -34.95
CA LEU A 180 9.76 7.59 -33.67
C LEU A 180 8.27 7.22 -33.74
N LYS A 181 7.45 8.00 -34.46
CA LYS A 181 6.03 7.65 -34.70
C LYS A 181 5.88 6.34 -35.47
N ASP A 182 6.70 6.12 -36.50
CA ASP A 182 6.71 4.87 -37.25
C ASP A 182 7.14 3.69 -36.38
N GLU A 183 8.13 3.88 -35.51
CA GLU A 183 8.56 2.88 -34.54
C GLU A 183 7.46 2.54 -33.53
N LEU A 184 6.82 3.56 -32.94
CA LEU A 184 5.68 3.39 -32.03
C LEU A 184 4.55 2.60 -32.71
N LEU A 185 4.21 2.95 -33.95
CA LEU A 185 3.19 2.24 -34.72
C LEU A 185 3.58 0.78 -34.96
N ARG A 186 4.84 0.48 -35.31
CA ARG A 186 5.32 -0.91 -35.45
C ARG A 186 5.19 -1.70 -34.14
N LEU A 187 5.51 -1.09 -33.01
CA LEU A 187 5.37 -1.71 -31.69
C LEU A 187 3.90 -2.00 -31.37
N ARG A 188 2.98 -1.04 -31.59
CA ARG A 188 1.55 -1.25 -31.37
C ARG A 188 0.94 -2.27 -32.34
N ILE A 189 1.37 -2.32 -33.60
CA ILE A 189 0.99 -3.40 -34.54
C ILE A 189 1.39 -4.76 -33.96
N LYS A 190 2.59 -4.88 -33.38
CA LYS A 190 3.05 -6.12 -32.76
C LYS A 190 2.21 -6.50 -31.55
N GLN A 191 1.88 -5.53 -30.68
CA GLN A 191 1.01 -5.77 -29.52
C GLN A 191 -0.41 -6.16 -29.93
N ASN A 192 -1.00 -5.48 -30.92
CA ASN A 192 -2.36 -5.75 -31.40
C ASN A 192 -2.51 -7.12 -32.11
N ARG A 193 -1.40 -7.70 -32.59
CA ARG A 193 -1.37 -9.06 -33.16
C ARG A 193 -1.31 -10.17 -32.10
N CYS A 194 -1.13 -9.82 -30.83
CA CYS A 194 -1.17 -10.82 -29.77
C CYS A 194 -2.61 -11.24 -29.51
N ASP A 195 -2.84 -12.53 -29.33
CA ASP A 195 -4.15 -13.04 -28.91
C ASP A 195 -4.34 -12.91 -27.40
N ILE A 196 -5.60 -12.73 -26.99
CA ILE A 196 -6.01 -12.82 -25.59
C ILE A 196 -5.69 -14.23 -25.09
N THR A 197 -4.98 -14.34 -23.98
CA THR A 197 -4.66 -15.62 -23.37
C THR A 197 -5.89 -16.23 -22.70
N ASP A 198 -5.93 -17.55 -22.58
CA ASP A 198 -6.97 -18.30 -21.86
C ASP A 198 -7.23 -17.71 -20.46
N VAL A 199 -6.15 -17.40 -19.73
CA VAL A 199 -6.22 -16.82 -18.40
C VAL A 199 -6.83 -15.42 -18.42
N LEU A 200 -6.42 -14.58 -19.37
CA LEU A 200 -6.96 -13.22 -19.48
C LEU A 200 -8.43 -13.23 -19.90
N ALA A 201 -8.85 -14.19 -20.73
CA ALA A 201 -10.24 -14.39 -21.10
C ALA A 201 -11.12 -14.72 -19.87
N ILE A 202 -10.67 -15.63 -18.99
CA ILE A 202 -11.36 -15.94 -17.74
C ILE A 202 -11.46 -14.69 -16.84
N PHE A 203 -10.39 -13.90 -16.77
CA PHE A 203 -10.39 -12.64 -16.01
C PHE A 203 -11.39 -11.63 -16.58
N ILE A 204 -11.41 -11.46 -17.91
CA ILE A 204 -12.38 -10.61 -18.63
C ILE A 204 -13.81 -11.04 -18.31
N THR A 205 -14.12 -12.33 -18.40
CA THR A 205 -15.44 -12.88 -18.05
C THR A 205 -15.78 -12.56 -16.59
N GLY A 206 -14.82 -12.75 -15.67
CA GLY A 206 -14.99 -12.44 -14.24
C GLY A 206 -15.35 -10.97 -13.96
N ILE A 207 -14.72 -10.02 -14.65
CA ILE A 207 -15.01 -8.58 -14.44
C ILE A 207 -16.18 -8.06 -15.28
N SER A 208 -16.56 -8.74 -16.36
CA SER A 208 -17.58 -8.27 -17.29
C SER A 208 -18.95 -8.89 -17.02
N GLU A 209 -19.01 -10.22 -16.89
CA GLU A 209 -20.25 -11.01 -16.98
C GLU A 209 -20.84 -11.36 -15.61
N LEU A 210 -20.03 -11.45 -14.55
CA LEU A 210 -20.52 -11.71 -13.19
C LEU A 210 -21.47 -10.62 -12.70
N SER A 211 -22.37 -10.94 -11.76
CA SER A 211 -23.18 -9.92 -11.08
C SER A 211 -22.30 -8.98 -10.23
N PRO A 212 -22.74 -7.75 -9.90
CA PRO A 212 -21.92 -6.82 -9.12
C PRO A 212 -21.38 -7.41 -7.80
N ARG A 213 -22.18 -8.22 -7.10
CA ARG A 213 -21.77 -8.87 -5.86
C ARG A 213 -20.72 -9.97 -6.11
N GLU A 214 -20.90 -10.78 -7.15
CA GLU A 214 -19.93 -11.80 -7.56
C GLU A 214 -18.62 -11.17 -8.03
N LYS A 215 -18.65 -10.04 -8.75
CA LYS A 215 -17.43 -9.29 -9.13
C LYS A 215 -16.62 -8.88 -7.92
N HIS A 216 -17.27 -8.38 -6.87
CA HIS A 216 -16.60 -8.03 -5.62
C HIS A 216 -15.92 -9.25 -4.99
N TYR A 217 -16.63 -10.38 -4.87
CA TYR A 217 -16.05 -11.61 -4.36
C TYR A 217 -14.92 -12.11 -5.25
N PHE A 218 -15.05 -12.02 -6.58
CA PHE A 218 -14.06 -12.49 -7.54
C PHE A 218 -12.74 -11.75 -7.39
N LEU A 219 -12.79 -10.41 -7.40
CA LEU A 219 -11.61 -9.58 -7.21
C LEU A 219 -11.00 -9.77 -5.82
N ARG A 220 -11.83 -10.08 -4.81
CA ARG A 220 -11.33 -10.37 -3.46
C ARG A 220 -10.65 -11.73 -3.35
N TRP A 221 -11.20 -12.76 -3.97
CA TRP A 221 -10.57 -14.07 -4.09
C TRP A 221 -9.28 -14.02 -4.89
N MET A 222 -9.27 -13.31 -6.02
CA MET A 222 -8.06 -13.04 -6.79
C MET A 222 -6.98 -12.42 -5.91
N LYS A 223 -7.32 -11.36 -5.16
CA LYS A 223 -6.40 -10.78 -4.19
C LYS A 223 -5.91 -11.83 -3.20
N PHE A 224 -6.78 -12.55 -2.49
CA PHE A 224 -6.34 -13.53 -1.48
C PHE A 224 -5.45 -14.67 -2.03
N HIS A 225 -5.76 -15.19 -3.22
CA HIS A 225 -4.98 -16.27 -3.84
C HIS A 225 -3.62 -15.79 -4.35
N LEU A 226 -3.58 -14.69 -5.10
CA LEU A 226 -2.33 -14.04 -5.52
C LEU A 226 -1.49 -13.64 -4.29
N ASP A 227 -2.19 -13.21 -3.24
CA ASP A 227 -1.59 -12.83 -1.99
C ASP A 227 -0.88 -13.98 -1.28
N HIS A 228 -1.49 -15.15 -1.32
CA HIS A 228 -0.93 -16.38 -0.78
C HIS A 228 0.29 -16.83 -1.61
N ILE A 229 0.15 -16.90 -2.93
CA ILE A 229 1.24 -17.29 -3.86
C ILE A 229 2.47 -16.39 -3.68
N ALA A 230 2.27 -15.07 -3.64
CA ALA A 230 3.36 -14.11 -3.44
C ALA A 230 4.09 -14.35 -2.10
N ARG A 231 3.34 -14.62 -1.01
CA ARG A 231 3.93 -14.88 0.31
C ARG A 231 4.77 -16.16 0.31
N GLU A 232 4.30 -17.22 -0.33
CA GLU A 232 5.05 -18.47 -0.45
C GLU A 232 6.36 -18.27 -1.23
N ASN A 233 6.29 -17.63 -2.40
CA ASN A 233 7.47 -17.38 -3.24
C ASN A 233 8.49 -16.45 -2.57
N LEU A 234 8.04 -15.34 -2.00
CA LEU A 234 8.90 -14.42 -1.27
C LEU A 234 9.55 -15.09 -0.04
N SER A 235 8.85 -15.98 0.65
CA SER A 235 9.42 -16.70 1.79
C SER A 235 10.58 -17.60 1.35
N LYS A 236 10.45 -18.30 0.21
CA LYS A 236 11.50 -19.12 -0.39
C LYS A 236 12.70 -18.26 -0.80
N LEU A 237 12.46 -17.18 -1.54
CA LEU A 237 13.52 -16.26 -1.99
C LEU A 237 14.25 -15.59 -0.83
N ARG A 238 13.53 -15.15 0.21
CA ARG A 238 14.15 -14.58 1.42
C ARG A 238 14.96 -15.60 2.21
N ASN A 239 14.53 -16.86 2.24
CA ASN A 239 15.31 -17.92 2.88
C ASN A 239 16.61 -18.19 2.10
N GLN A 240 16.54 -18.26 0.77
CA GLN A 240 17.74 -18.36 -0.07
C GLN A 240 18.69 -17.18 0.14
N TYR A 241 18.14 -15.95 0.20
CA TYR A 241 18.92 -14.74 0.49
C TYR A 241 19.64 -14.86 1.85
N LYS A 242 18.92 -15.30 2.90
CA LYS A 242 19.49 -15.49 4.25
C LYS A 242 20.54 -16.59 4.31
N GLU A 243 20.37 -17.67 3.58
CA GLU A 243 21.36 -18.76 3.51
C GLU A 243 22.64 -18.28 2.83
N LYS A 244 22.52 -17.55 1.72
CA LYS A 244 23.65 -16.96 1.01
C LYS A 244 24.39 -15.92 1.84
N CYS A 245 23.69 -15.05 2.57
CA CYS A 245 24.34 -14.11 3.51
C CYS A 245 25.21 -14.79 4.58
N LYS A 246 25.00 -16.08 4.90
CA LYS A 246 25.82 -16.81 5.87
C LYS A 246 27.10 -17.38 5.24
N ASN A 247 27.19 -17.45 3.92
CA ASN A 247 28.35 -17.94 3.19
C ASN A 247 29.19 -16.75 2.73
N SER A 248 30.38 -16.57 3.31
CA SER A 248 31.20 -15.36 3.14
C SER A 248 31.92 -15.23 1.80
N GLU A 249 31.66 -16.11 0.82
CA GLU A 249 32.32 -16.15 -0.50
C GLU A 249 31.39 -15.75 -1.68
N ASP A 250 30.17 -15.29 -1.41
CA ASP A 250 29.18 -15.06 -2.48
C ASP A 250 29.41 -13.76 -3.29
N ASP A 251 29.35 -13.88 -4.63
CA ASP A 251 29.51 -12.80 -5.62
C ASP A 251 28.39 -11.73 -5.48
N PRO A 252 28.71 -10.42 -5.38
CA PRO A 252 27.75 -9.32 -5.41
C PRO A 252 26.70 -9.39 -6.53
N LYS A 253 27.04 -9.99 -7.68
CA LYS A 253 26.10 -10.19 -8.80
C LYS A 253 24.94 -11.13 -8.46
N MET A 254 25.13 -12.11 -7.59
CA MET A 254 24.05 -13.02 -7.18
C MET A 254 22.98 -12.34 -6.35
N PHE A 255 23.35 -11.37 -5.50
CA PHE A 255 22.38 -10.60 -4.73
C PHE A 255 21.51 -9.72 -5.63
N VAL A 256 22.11 -9.11 -6.66
CA VAL A 256 21.36 -8.34 -7.67
C VAL A 256 20.36 -9.23 -8.42
N GLU A 257 20.74 -10.46 -8.74
CA GLU A 257 19.83 -11.40 -9.39
C GLU A 257 18.68 -11.83 -8.48
N LEU A 258 18.94 -12.06 -7.19
CA LEU A 258 17.89 -12.33 -6.21
C LEU A 258 16.94 -11.13 -6.03
N ASP A 259 17.47 -9.91 -5.95
CA ASP A 259 16.67 -8.68 -5.85
C ASP A 259 15.75 -8.52 -7.09
N LYS A 260 16.26 -8.85 -8.29
CA LYS A 260 15.46 -8.90 -9.52
C LYS A 260 14.38 -9.97 -9.47
N GLN A 261 14.67 -11.17 -8.96
CA GLN A 261 13.68 -12.24 -8.83
C GLN A 261 12.60 -11.90 -7.82
N ILE A 262 12.96 -11.27 -6.70
CA ILE A 262 12.00 -10.77 -5.70
C ILE A 262 11.07 -9.75 -6.35
N SER A 263 11.62 -8.79 -7.08
CA SER A 263 10.84 -7.76 -7.79
C SER A 263 9.92 -8.38 -8.84
N ALA A 264 10.43 -9.35 -9.61
CA ALA A 264 9.67 -10.06 -10.65
C ALA A 264 8.59 -11.02 -10.09
N SER A 265 8.67 -11.40 -8.81
CA SER A 265 7.73 -12.32 -8.15
C SER A 265 6.46 -11.63 -7.61
N SER A 266 6.29 -10.33 -7.84
CA SER A 266 5.06 -9.60 -7.55
C SER A 266 3.98 -9.88 -8.62
N LEU A 267 2.75 -10.12 -8.18
CA LEU A 267 1.58 -10.26 -9.05
C LEU A 267 0.32 -9.91 -8.24
N GLY A 268 -0.51 -9.08 -8.84
CA GLY A 268 -1.79 -8.64 -8.28
C GLY A 268 -2.80 -8.39 -9.40
N VAL A 269 -4.01 -8.00 -9.02
CA VAL A 269 -5.13 -7.76 -9.95
C VAL A 269 -4.79 -6.64 -10.94
N GLU A 270 -4.04 -5.64 -10.51
CA GLU A 270 -3.58 -4.51 -11.30
C GLU A 270 -2.81 -4.95 -12.55
N HIS A 271 -2.05 -6.04 -12.49
CA HIS A 271 -1.33 -6.56 -13.64
C HIS A 271 -2.28 -7.07 -14.75
N PHE A 272 -3.40 -7.71 -14.38
CA PHE A 272 -4.40 -8.15 -15.36
C PHE A 272 -5.10 -6.95 -16.01
N MET A 273 -5.43 -5.94 -15.21
CA MET A 273 -5.99 -4.67 -15.72
C MET A 273 -5.01 -3.93 -16.61
N ARG A 274 -3.71 -3.91 -16.27
CA ARG A 274 -2.64 -3.31 -17.08
C ARG A 274 -2.53 -3.99 -18.44
N GLU A 275 -2.60 -5.33 -18.49
CA GLU A 275 -2.60 -6.08 -19.75
C GLU A 275 -3.76 -5.68 -20.65
N LEU A 276 -4.98 -5.58 -20.10
CA LEU A 276 -6.16 -5.10 -20.83
C LEU A 276 -5.98 -3.68 -21.33
N GLY A 277 -5.40 -2.80 -20.50
CA GLY A 277 -5.05 -1.43 -20.88
C GLY A 277 -4.11 -1.40 -22.09
N GLN A 278 -3.11 -2.29 -22.15
CA GLN A 278 -2.20 -2.36 -23.30
C GLN A 278 -2.88 -2.85 -24.59
N PHE A 279 -3.82 -3.79 -24.50
CA PHE A 279 -4.65 -4.18 -25.64
C PHE A 279 -5.47 -3.00 -26.15
N TYR A 280 -6.13 -2.28 -25.24
CA TYR A 280 -6.93 -1.10 -25.56
C TYR A 280 -6.11 0.02 -26.21
N GLU A 281 -4.94 0.34 -25.63
CA GLU A 281 -4.00 1.33 -26.17
C GLU A 281 -3.56 0.99 -27.60
N ALA A 282 -3.15 -0.26 -27.82
CA ALA A 282 -2.72 -0.72 -29.13
C ALA A 282 -3.86 -0.64 -30.16
N GLU A 283 -5.07 -1.07 -29.79
CA GLU A 283 -6.25 -0.95 -30.66
C GLU A 283 -6.55 0.51 -31.01
N CYS A 284 -6.57 1.41 -30.02
CA CYS A 284 -6.85 2.83 -30.23
C CYS A 284 -5.88 3.48 -31.21
N LEU A 285 -4.58 3.17 -31.11
CA LEU A 285 -3.60 3.69 -32.07
C LEU A 285 -3.81 3.10 -33.47
N MET A 286 -4.10 1.80 -33.57
CA MET A 286 -4.34 1.12 -34.85
C MET A 286 -5.53 1.71 -35.61
N ILE A 287 -6.59 2.08 -34.90
CA ILE A 287 -7.75 2.79 -35.45
C ILE A 287 -7.34 4.19 -35.93
N ARG A 288 -6.66 4.97 -35.07
CA ARG A 288 -6.25 6.35 -35.37
C ARG A 288 -5.37 6.44 -36.62
N GLU A 289 -4.49 5.47 -36.81
CA GLU A 289 -3.57 5.37 -37.95
C GLU A 289 -4.19 4.63 -39.18
N GLY A 290 -5.49 4.32 -39.14
CA GLY A 290 -6.22 3.68 -40.24
C GLY A 290 -5.74 2.27 -40.59
N LYS A 291 -5.11 1.57 -39.64
CA LYS A 291 -4.60 0.19 -39.81
C LYS A 291 -5.63 -0.87 -39.43
N LEU A 292 -6.61 -0.49 -38.63
CA LEU A 292 -7.75 -1.32 -38.24
C LEU A 292 -9.04 -0.52 -38.49
N PRO A 293 -10.11 -1.13 -39.02
CA PRO A 293 -11.41 -0.46 -39.18
C PRO A 293 -12.19 -0.43 -37.86
N GLU A 294 -13.05 0.59 -37.67
CA GLU A 294 -13.78 0.84 -36.41
C GLU A 294 -14.71 -0.33 -36.03
N GLU A 295 -15.27 -1.05 -37.00
CA GLU A 295 -16.18 -2.17 -36.76
C GLU A 295 -15.48 -3.40 -36.16
N ARG A 296 -14.14 -3.44 -36.18
CA ARG A 296 -13.34 -4.53 -35.61
C ARG A 296 -12.88 -4.27 -34.19
N ARG A 297 -13.33 -3.21 -33.54
CA ARG A 297 -12.95 -2.92 -32.16
C ARG A 297 -13.55 -3.95 -31.20
N GLN A 298 -12.70 -4.52 -30.37
CA GLN A 298 -13.02 -5.56 -29.39
C GLN A 298 -12.98 -5.03 -27.95
N PHE A 299 -12.23 -3.95 -27.70
CA PHE A 299 -11.89 -3.51 -26.34
C PHE A 299 -12.65 -2.27 -25.85
N THR A 300 -13.66 -1.78 -26.59
CA THR A 300 -14.34 -0.49 -26.34
C THR A 300 -15.14 -0.40 -25.04
N ASN A 301 -15.57 -1.54 -24.49
CA ASN A 301 -16.35 -1.62 -23.25
C ASN A 301 -15.47 -1.56 -21.98
N PHE A 302 -14.19 -1.92 -22.05
CA PHE A 302 -13.33 -2.07 -20.88
C PHE A 302 -13.08 -0.77 -20.10
N PRO A 303 -12.91 0.41 -20.73
CA PRO A 303 -12.82 1.66 -19.97
C PRO A 303 -14.07 1.92 -19.11
N GLY A 304 -15.25 1.52 -19.62
CA GLY A 304 -16.51 1.60 -18.87
C GLY A 304 -16.55 0.66 -17.68
N ILE A 305 -16.07 -0.58 -17.83
CA ILE A 305 -15.99 -1.57 -16.75
C ILE A 305 -15.00 -1.10 -15.67
N ALA A 306 -13.83 -0.61 -16.05
CA ALA A 306 -12.84 -0.08 -15.11
C ALA A 306 -13.39 1.14 -14.34
N ALA A 307 -14.19 2.00 -14.99
CA ALA A 307 -14.89 3.09 -14.32
C ALA A 307 -15.95 2.60 -13.30
N ASP A 308 -16.68 1.52 -13.61
CA ASP A 308 -17.60 0.90 -12.65
C ASP A 308 -16.85 0.32 -11.43
N LEU A 309 -15.74 -0.38 -11.66
CA LEU A 309 -14.88 -0.87 -10.58
C LEU A 309 -14.33 0.28 -9.72
N MET A 310 -13.95 1.40 -10.33
CA MET A 310 -13.49 2.58 -9.60
C MET A 310 -14.59 3.18 -8.71
N LEU A 311 -15.85 3.18 -9.17
CA LEU A 311 -17.02 3.59 -8.37
C LEU A 311 -17.31 2.63 -7.21
N GLU A 312 -16.96 1.36 -7.37
CA GLU A 312 -17.06 0.30 -6.35
C GLU A 312 -15.88 0.33 -5.35
N GLY A 313 -14.91 1.23 -5.54
CA GLY A 313 -13.78 1.43 -4.63
C GLY A 313 -12.55 0.57 -4.96
N PHE A 314 -12.48 0.00 -6.17
CA PHE A 314 -11.27 -0.66 -6.65
C PHE A 314 -10.25 0.38 -7.12
N PRO A 315 -8.96 0.22 -6.75
CA PRO A 315 -7.91 1.09 -7.23
C PRO A 315 -7.62 0.83 -8.72
N ILE A 316 -7.42 1.90 -9.48
CA ILE A 316 -7.01 1.86 -10.89
C ILE A 316 -5.61 2.46 -11.01
N GLU A 317 -4.72 1.77 -11.71
CA GLU A 317 -3.36 2.25 -11.94
C GLU A 317 -3.35 3.50 -12.83
N LEU A 318 -2.68 4.55 -12.37
CA LEU A 318 -2.45 5.79 -13.12
C LEU A 318 -1.15 5.71 -13.92
N ILE A 319 -0.07 5.29 -13.27
CA ILE A 319 1.26 5.17 -13.87
C ILE A 319 1.86 3.82 -13.48
N ASP A 320 2.29 3.08 -14.49
CA ASP A 320 3.12 1.89 -14.30
C ASP A 320 4.54 2.36 -14.04
N GLY A 321 5.03 2.20 -12.83
CA GLY A 321 6.38 2.58 -12.47
C GLY A 321 7.45 1.65 -13.00
N ASP A 322 7.16 0.40 -13.40
CA ASP A 322 8.16 -0.49 -14.00
C ASP A 322 8.54 -0.02 -15.42
N ALA A 323 7.55 0.41 -16.20
CA ALA A 323 7.76 1.07 -17.49
C ALA A 323 7.95 2.58 -17.38
N SER A 324 7.64 3.16 -16.21
CA SER A 324 7.71 4.60 -15.94
C SER A 324 6.83 5.42 -16.88
N ASN A 325 5.64 4.94 -17.17
CA ASN A 325 4.79 5.54 -18.20
C ASN A 325 3.31 5.38 -17.90
N ILE A 326 2.52 6.32 -18.42
CA ILE A 326 1.07 6.35 -18.29
C ILE A 326 0.49 5.78 -19.58
N PRO A 327 -0.36 4.74 -19.54
CA PRO A 327 -1.20 4.39 -20.68
C PRO A 327 -2.26 5.49 -20.84
N LEU A 328 -1.89 6.56 -21.55
CA LEU A 328 -2.60 7.84 -21.54
C LEU A 328 -4.00 7.75 -22.14
N GLN A 329 -4.20 6.97 -23.20
CA GLN A 329 -5.51 6.79 -23.83
C GLN A 329 -6.43 5.97 -22.92
N TRP A 330 -5.91 4.89 -22.33
CA TRP A 330 -6.62 4.05 -21.36
C TRP A 330 -7.07 4.87 -20.16
N VAL A 331 -6.16 5.57 -19.48
CA VAL A 331 -6.49 6.40 -18.31
C VAL A 331 -7.49 7.51 -18.69
N THR A 332 -7.28 8.18 -19.82
CA THR A 332 -8.20 9.22 -20.32
C THR A 332 -9.61 8.68 -20.51
N ASP A 333 -9.75 7.51 -21.14
CA ASP A 333 -11.06 6.97 -21.49
C ASP A 333 -11.76 6.38 -20.27
N VAL A 334 -11.03 5.77 -19.32
CA VAL A 334 -11.58 5.35 -18.02
C VAL A 334 -12.15 6.55 -17.27
N LEU A 335 -11.39 7.64 -17.18
CA LEU A 335 -11.83 8.86 -16.50
C LEU A 335 -13.01 9.53 -17.25
N THR A 336 -13.00 9.49 -18.59
CA THR A 336 -14.11 10.02 -19.40
C THR A 336 -15.40 9.21 -19.16
N GLN A 337 -15.32 7.89 -19.14
CA GLN A 337 -16.44 7.01 -18.81
C GLN A 337 -16.93 7.24 -17.37
N LEU A 338 -16.01 7.42 -16.43
CA LEU A 338 -16.35 7.77 -15.05
C LEU A 338 -17.13 9.09 -14.99
N HIS A 339 -16.67 10.14 -15.68
CA HIS A 339 -17.37 11.42 -15.74
C HIS A 339 -18.78 11.31 -16.33
N ALA A 340 -18.93 10.51 -17.39
CA ALA A 340 -20.23 10.24 -18.01
C ALA A 340 -21.18 9.51 -17.06
N LYS A 341 -20.72 8.46 -16.37
CA LYS A 341 -21.48 7.70 -15.37
C LYS A 341 -21.88 8.54 -14.16
N LEU A 342 -21.10 9.58 -13.85
CA LEU A 342 -21.42 10.58 -12.82
C LEU A 342 -22.39 11.68 -13.30
N GLY A 343 -22.91 11.60 -14.53
CA GLY A 343 -23.86 12.57 -15.08
C GLY A 343 -23.26 13.98 -15.20
N GLY A 344 -21.95 14.08 -15.44
CA GLY A 344 -21.23 15.35 -15.54
C GLY A 344 -20.93 16.04 -14.20
N ARG A 345 -21.36 15.46 -13.07
CA ARG A 345 -21.15 16.00 -11.72
C ARG A 345 -19.96 15.31 -11.05
N SER A 346 -18.76 15.82 -11.33
CA SER A 346 -17.52 15.20 -10.85
C SER A 346 -16.54 16.22 -10.30
N ARG A 347 -17.02 17.19 -9.52
CA ARG A 347 -16.11 18.09 -8.79
C ARG A 347 -15.32 17.24 -7.80
N MET A 348 -14.01 17.24 -7.92
CA MET A 348 -13.16 16.39 -7.12
C MET A 348 -11.98 17.15 -6.53
N LEU A 349 -11.52 16.64 -5.40
CA LEU A 349 -10.29 17.06 -4.74
C LEU A 349 -9.32 15.88 -4.77
N VAL A 350 -8.06 16.15 -5.09
CA VAL A 350 -7.03 15.12 -5.25
C VAL A 350 -6.12 15.11 -4.02
N LEU A 351 -6.06 13.97 -3.34
CA LEU A 351 -5.21 13.73 -2.18
C LEU A 351 -4.19 12.65 -2.52
N THR A 352 -2.90 13.00 -2.48
CA THR A 352 -1.81 12.05 -2.74
C THR A 352 -1.05 11.74 -1.47
N VAL A 353 -0.56 10.50 -1.33
CA VAL A 353 0.50 10.17 -0.37
C VAL A 353 1.79 9.78 -1.08
N LEU A 354 2.90 10.36 -0.63
CA LEU A 354 4.25 10.17 -1.15
C LEU A 354 5.18 9.74 -0.01
N GLY A 355 6.23 8.97 -0.30
CA GLY A 355 7.25 8.58 0.68
C GLY A 355 7.91 7.25 0.32
N VAL A 356 9.02 6.93 1.00
CA VAL A 356 9.79 5.70 0.75
C VAL A 356 8.89 4.46 0.85
N GLN A 357 9.22 3.42 0.09
CA GLN A 357 8.57 2.11 0.18
C GLN A 357 8.53 1.61 1.64
N SER A 358 7.45 0.92 2.01
CA SER A 358 7.28 0.30 3.34
C SER A 358 7.22 1.26 4.54
N THR A 359 7.02 2.56 4.33
CA THR A 359 6.84 3.56 5.41
C THR A 359 5.43 3.63 5.98
N GLY A 360 4.50 2.78 5.52
CA GLY A 360 3.11 2.74 6.02
C GLY A 360 2.14 3.71 5.33
N LYS A 361 2.43 4.16 4.11
CA LYS A 361 1.58 5.06 3.30
C LYS A 361 0.15 4.53 3.09
N SER A 362 0.04 3.36 2.47
CA SER A 362 -1.23 2.71 2.21
C SER A 362 -1.95 2.34 3.52
N THR A 363 -1.21 1.99 4.57
CA THR A 363 -1.75 1.77 5.92
C THR A 363 -2.37 3.04 6.52
N LEU A 364 -1.71 4.19 6.37
CA LEU A 364 -2.22 5.49 6.80
C LEU A 364 -3.53 5.82 6.07
N LEU A 365 -3.55 5.69 4.74
CA LEU A 365 -4.74 5.94 3.92
C LEU A 365 -5.90 4.98 4.25
N ASN A 366 -5.60 3.68 4.38
CA ASN A 366 -6.59 2.66 4.73
C ASN A 366 -7.17 2.93 6.13
N THR A 367 -6.35 3.33 7.11
CA THR A 367 -6.83 3.69 8.45
C THR A 367 -7.66 4.96 8.43
N MET A 368 -7.23 5.96 7.66
CA MET A 368 -7.88 7.27 7.62
C MET A 368 -9.25 7.20 6.94
N PHE A 369 -9.37 6.51 5.81
CA PHE A 369 -10.56 6.56 4.97
C PHE A 369 -11.28 5.20 4.82
N GLY A 370 -10.78 4.12 5.41
CA GLY A 370 -11.36 2.78 5.26
C GLY A 370 -11.11 2.17 3.89
N LEU A 371 -10.01 2.56 3.23
CA LEU A 371 -9.66 2.12 1.88
C LEU A 371 -9.05 0.72 1.89
N GLN A 372 -8.83 0.18 0.69
CA GLN A 372 -8.33 -1.18 0.49
C GLN A 372 -7.08 -1.27 -0.39
N PHE A 373 -6.24 -0.22 -0.36
CA PHE A 373 -4.92 -0.26 -1.00
C PHE A 373 -4.11 -1.47 -0.49
N ALA A 374 -3.24 -2.01 -1.34
CA ALA A 374 -2.36 -3.10 -0.96
C ALA A 374 -1.34 -2.62 0.09
N VAL A 375 -1.03 -3.46 1.09
CA VAL A 375 -0.12 -3.12 2.21
C VAL A 375 1.04 -4.11 2.37
N SER A 376 1.24 -5.02 1.41
CA SER A 376 2.23 -6.10 1.53
C SER A 376 3.58 -5.71 0.94
N SER A 377 4.65 -5.84 1.72
CA SER A 377 6.05 -5.49 1.40
C SER A 377 6.72 -6.35 0.30
N GLY A 378 5.98 -6.82 -0.69
CA GLY A 378 6.48 -7.70 -1.75
C GLY A 378 5.53 -7.89 -2.94
N ARG A 379 4.49 -7.05 -3.04
CA ARG A 379 3.62 -6.96 -4.22
C ARG A 379 3.71 -5.61 -4.91
N CYS A 380 4.69 -4.83 -4.49
CA CYS A 380 4.75 -3.41 -4.76
C CYS A 380 5.36 -3.19 -6.14
N THR A 381 4.58 -3.31 -7.21
CA THR A 381 4.98 -2.69 -8.47
C THR A 381 5.12 -1.20 -8.22
N ARG A 382 6.23 -0.61 -8.66
CA ARG A 382 6.41 0.83 -8.61
C ARG A 382 5.27 1.48 -9.38
N GLY A 383 4.75 2.63 -8.93
CA GLY A 383 3.66 3.30 -9.64
C GLY A 383 2.79 4.20 -8.76
N ALA A 384 1.66 4.63 -9.31
CA ALA A 384 0.62 5.31 -8.54
C ALA A 384 -0.77 4.78 -8.88
N PHE A 385 -1.62 4.66 -7.88
CA PHE A 385 -2.95 4.08 -7.97
C PHE A 385 -4.02 5.06 -7.50
N MET A 386 -5.03 5.26 -8.32
CA MET A 386 -6.18 6.11 -8.07
C MET A 386 -7.33 5.34 -7.43
N LEU A 387 -7.94 5.91 -6.40
CA LEU A 387 -9.17 5.39 -5.79
C LEU A 387 -10.14 6.54 -5.55
N LEU A 388 -11.41 6.35 -5.90
CA LEU A 388 -12.44 7.37 -5.76
C LEU A 388 -13.26 7.19 -4.47
N ILE A 389 -13.31 8.22 -3.64
CA ILE A 389 -14.19 8.29 -2.47
C ILE A 389 -15.38 9.19 -2.79
N LYS A 390 -16.59 8.67 -2.69
CA LYS A 390 -17.82 9.45 -2.82
C LYS A 390 -18.11 10.24 -1.56
N VAL A 391 -18.20 11.56 -1.68
CA VAL A 391 -18.61 12.43 -0.56
C VAL A 391 -20.13 12.31 -0.39
N ALA A 392 -20.58 12.03 0.84
CA ALA A 392 -22.00 11.95 1.12
C ALA A 392 -22.69 13.31 0.87
N LYS A 393 -23.91 13.29 0.31
CA LYS A 393 -24.63 14.50 -0.16
C LYS A 393 -24.67 15.64 0.86
N THR A 394 -24.81 15.31 2.14
CA THR A 394 -24.86 16.27 3.25
C THR A 394 -23.55 17.06 3.43
N PHE A 395 -22.41 16.50 3.03
CA PHE A 395 -21.09 17.11 3.16
C PHE A 395 -20.56 17.73 1.86
N GLN A 396 -21.20 17.46 0.71
CA GLN A 396 -20.74 17.97 -0.60
C GLN A 396 -20.74 19.50 -0.67
N GLN A 397 -21.72 20.15 -0.04
CA GLN A 397 -21.78 21.61 0.00
C GLN A 397 -20.70 22.20 0.93
N GLU A 398 -20.41 21.51 2.04
CA GLU A 398 -19.44 21.95 3.03
C GLU A 398 -18.00 21.78 2.53
N LEU A 399 -17.70 20.65 1.88
CA LEU A 399 -16.38 20.36 1.30
C LEU A 399 -16.18 20.97 -0.09
N GLY A 400 -17.27 21.45 -0.72
CA GLY A 400 -17.26 22.01 -2.07
C GLY A 400 -17.07 20.99 -3.19
N CYS A 401 -16.88 19.70 -2.90
CA CYS A 401 -16.65 18.65 -3.89
C CYS A 401 -17.66 17.49 -3.81
N ASP A 402 -17.78 16.76 -4.90
CA ASP A 402 -18.61 15.56 -5.01
C ASP A 402 -17.81 14.28 -4.67
N PHE A 403 -16.49 14.31 -4.91
CA PHE A 403 -15.57 13.19 -4.73
C PHE A 403 -14.21 13.61 -4.17
N ILE A 404 -13.51 12.67 -3.53
CA ILE A 404 -12.09 12.78 -3.21
C ILE A 404 -11.38 11.68 -3.99
N LEU A 405 -10.46 12.06 -4.88
CA LEU A 405 -9.58 11.15 -5.59
C LEU A 405 -8.32 10.94 -4.77
N VAL A 406 -8.12 9.73 -4.25
CA VAL A 406 -6.92 9.39 -3.48
C VAL A 406 -5.91 8.72 -4.39
N ILE A 407 -4.68 9.21 -4.39
CA ILE A 407 -3.56 8.65 -5.14
C ILE A 407 -2.54 8.07 -4.15
N ASP A 408 -2.41 6.74 -4.13
CA ASP A 408 -1.37 6.05 -3.37
C ASP A 408 -0.17 5.81 -4.28
N THR A 409 1.02 6.22 -3.84
CA THR A 409 2.27 5.95 -4.57
C THR A 409 3.00 4.76 -3.98
N GLU A 410 3.65 4.00 -4.83
CA GLU A 410 4.37 2.80 -4.45
C GLU A 410 5.75 2.74 -5.12
N GLY A 411 6.71 2.12 -4.42
CA GLY A 411 8.05 1.85 -4.97
C GLY A 411 9.04 3.02 -5.03
N LEU A 412 8.73 4.19 -4.46
CA LEU A 412 9.72 5.27 -4.32
C LEU A 412 10.93 4.80 -3.50
N LYS A 413 12.13 4.92 -4.08
CA LYS A 413 13.39 4.49 -3.47
C LYS A 413 13.39 3.03 -3.01
N ALA A 414 12.77 2.15 -3.79
CA ALA A 414 12.79 0.71 -3.49
C ALA A 414 14.25 0.19 -3.39
N PRO A 415 14.65 -0.45 -2.27
CA PRO A 415 16.02 -0.93 -2.09
C PRO A 415 16.49 -1.89 -3.19
N GLU A 416 15.57 -2.70 -3.72
CA GLU A 416 15.83 -3.66 -4.79
C GLU A 416 16.15 -2.96 -6.12
N LEU A 417 15.75 -1.69 -6.29
CA LEU A 417 15.88 -0.90 -7.51
C LEU A 417 16.95 0.19 -7.41
N ALA A 418 17.44 0.51 -6.21
CA ALA A 418 18.42 1.57 -5.98
C ALA A 418 19.75 1.40 -6.75
N LYS A 419 20.04 0.20 -7.24
CA LYS A 419 21.23 -0.15 -8.04
C LYS A 419 21.02 -0.07 -9.56
N LEU A 420 19.79 0.19 -10.03
CA LEU A 420 19.52 0.36 -11.46
C LEU A 420 19.93 1.76 -11.92
N GLU A 421 20.62 1.82 -13.06
CA GLU A 421 20.82 3.05 -13.82
C GLU A 421 19.41 3.63 -14.10
N ASP A 422 19.18 4.90 -13.77
CA ASP A 422 17.91 5.65 -13.90
C ASP A 422 16.87 5.59 -12.76
N SER A 423 17.07 4.84 -11.66
CA SER A 423 16.06 4.77 -10.57
C SER A 423 15.66 6.14 -9.99
N TYR A 424 16.62 7.05 -9.84
CA TYR A 424 16.37 8.41 -9.34
C TYR A 424 15.53 9.25 -10.29
N GLN A 425 15.74 9.11 -11.60
CA GLN A 425 14.96 9.84 -12.61
C GLN A 425 13.50 9.38 -12.56
N HIS A 426 13.28 8.08 -12.43
CA HIS A 426 11.95 7.49 -12.34
C HIS A 426 11.18 7.98 -11.09
N ASP A 427 11.84 7.99 -9.94
CA ASP A 427 11.24 8.49 -8.70
C ASP A 427 10.89 9.98 -8.79
N ASN A 428 11.76 10.79 -9.42
CA ASN A 428 11.50 12.20 -9.67
C ASN A 428 10.33 12.43 -10.64
N GLU A 429 10.23 11.65 -11.72
CA GLU A 429 9.13 11.71 -12.69
C GLU A 429 7.80 11.37 -12.00
N LEU A 430 7.76 10.25 -11.26
CA LEU A 430 6.58 9.82 -10.51
C LEU A 430 6.14 10.89 -9.50
N ALA A 431 7.06 11.42 -8.70
CA ALA A 431 6.75 12.43 -7.69
C ALA A 431 6.27 13.75 -8.32
N THR A 432 6.93 14.20 -9.41
CA THR A 432 6.53 15.41 -10.14
C THR A 432 5.10 15.28 -10.66
N LEU A 433 4.78 14.14 -11.29
CA LEU A 433 3.44 13.85 -11.78
C LEU A 433 2.39 13.89 -10.67
N VAL A 434 2.57 13.09 -9.62
CA VAL A 434 1.52 12.97 -8.59
C VAL A 434 1.37 14.25 -7.78
N ILE A 435 2.46 14.98 -7.51
CA ILE A 435 2.40 16.29 -6.83
C ILE A 435 1.66 17.30 -7.70
N GLY A 436 1.92 17.34 -9.01
CA GLY A 436 1.24 18.28 -9.92
C GLY A 436 -0.24 18.01 -10.14
N LEU A 437 -0.65 16.76 -9.97
CA LEU A 437 -2.06 16.38 -10.03
C LEU A 437 -2.83 16.69 -8.73
N SER A 438 -2.13 16.94 -7.62
CA SER A 438 -2.70 16.98 -6.27
C SER A 438 -3.17 18.35 -5.81
N ASP A 439 -4.25 18.37 -5.04
CA ASP A 439 -4.62 19.54 -4.23
C ASP A 439 -3.93 19.50 -2.86
N ILE A 440 -3.81 18.29 -2.29
CA ILE A 440 -3.06 18.01 -1.05
C ILE A 440 -2.11 16.85 -1.27
N THR A 441 -0.87 17.00 -0.84
CA THR A 441 0.15 15.96 -0.82
C THR A 441 0.55 15.64 0.62
N ILE A 442 0.46 14.38 1.03
CA ILE A 442 0.99 13.89 2.29
C ILE A 442 2.37 13.30 2.02
N VAL A 443 3.42 13.87 2.61
CA VAL A 443 4.78 13.31 2.57
C VAL A 443 5.02 12.50 3.83
N ASN A 444 4.95 11.19 3.68
CA ASN A 444 5.10 10.20 4.75
C ASN A 444 6.58 9.81 4.91
N MET A 445 7.15 10.11 6.07
CA MET A 445 8.55 9.92 6.41
C MET A 445 8.67 8.98 7.61
N ALA A 446 9.58 8.00 7.54
CA ALA A 446 9.95 7.22 8.71
C ALA A 446 11.08 7.94 9.48
N MET A 447 10.91 8.17 10.79
CA MET A 447 11.83 9.02 11.57
C MET A 447 13.20 8.37 11.85
N GLU A 448 13.35 7.05 11.65
CA GLU A 448 14.57 6.32 12.05
C GLU A 448 15.76 6.48 11.08
N ASN A 449 15.59 7.14 9.92
CA ASN A 449 16.65 7.27 8.92
C ASN A 449 16.75 8.68 8.31
N ALA A 450 17.68 9.50 8.84
CA ALA A 450 17.94 10.86 8.35
C ALA A 450 18.33 10.91 6.85
N THR A 451 18.93 9.84 6.33
CA THR A 451 19.31 9.73 4.92
C THR A 451 18.08 9.56 4.02
N GLU A 452 17.14 8.70 4.42
CA GLU A 452 15.87 8.52 3.70
C GLU A 452 15.04 9.80 3.67
N MET A 453 15.00 10.51 4.80
CA MET A 453 14.35 11.81 4.90
C MET A 453 14.95 12.79 3.89
N LYS A 454 16.28 12.93 3.86
CA LYS A 454 16.95 13.83 2.91
C LYS A 454 16.62 13.50 1.45
N ASP A 455 16.62 12.22 1.11
CA ASP A 455 16.38 11.73 -0.24
C ASP A 455 14.95 12.00 -0.71
N VAL A 456 13.94 11.72 0.11
CA VAL A 456 12.53 12.02 -0.22
C VAL A 456 12.32 13.53 -0.33
N LEU A 457 12.88 14.30 0.60
CA LEU A 457 12.74 15.75 0.58
C LEU A 457 13.36 16.36 -0.68
N GLN A 458 14.49 15.83 -1.17
CA GLN A 458 15.09 16.29 -2.41
C GLN A 458 14.17 16.04 -3.63
N ILE A 459 13.59 14.83 -3.73
CA ILE A 459 12.62 14.49 -4.79
C ILE A 459 11.42 15.44 -4.73
N VAL A 460 10.89 15.66 -3.54
CA VAL A 460 9.73 16.52 -3.26
C VAL A 460 10.02 17.97 -3.63
N VAL A 461 11.18 18.51 -3.26
CA VAL A 461 11.59 19.88 -3.58
C VAL A 461 11.72 20.08 -5.09
N HIS A 462 12.33 19.15 -5.82
CA HIS A 462 12.41 19.22 -7.28
C HIS A 462 11.01 19.20 -7.94
N ALA A 463 10.11 18.35 -7.44
CA ALA A 463 8.74 18.32 -7.94
C ALA A 463 8.03 19.67 -7.72
N PHE A 464 8.13 20.26 -6.52
CA PHE A 464 7.49 21.53 -6.21
C PHE A 464 8.08 22.73 -6.97
N LEU A 465 9.39 22.75 -7.21
CA LEU A 465 10.02 23.77 -8.04
C LEU A 465 9.40 23.82 -9.44
N ARG A 466 9.21 22.65 -10.06
CA ARG A 466 8.54 22.54 -11.36
C ARG A 466 7.05 22.91 -11.30
N MET A 467 6.41 22.72 -10.16
CA MET A 467 5.01 23.15 -9.97
C MET A 467 4.88 24.68 -9.87
N GLU A 468 5.89 25.37 -9.36
CA GLU A 468 5.93 26.82 -9.33
C GLU A 468 6.00 27.42 -10.73
N GLU A 469 6.74 26.80 -11.66
CA GLU A 469 6.85 27.23 -13.06
C GLU A 469 5.49 27.22 -13.79
N ILE A 470 4.59 26.31 -13.40
CA ILE A 470 3.22 26.21 -13.92
C ILE A 470 2.19 26.94 -13.05
N GLY A 471 2.65 27.75 -12.08
CA GLY A 471 1.83 28.62 -11.25
C GLY A 471 1.01 27.91 -10.17
N GLN A 472 1.31 26.65 -9.85
CA GLN A 472 0.63 25.92 -8.80
C GLN A 472 1.42 25.90 -7.49
N LYS A 473 0.71 26.04 -6.38
CA LYS A 473 1.22 25.82 -5.01
C LYS A 473 0.33 24.78 -4.33
N PRO A 474 0.67 23.49 -4.42
CA PRO A 474 -0.05 22.44 -3.73
C PRO A 474 0.18 22.58 -2.22
N ASN A 475 -0.80 22.13 -1.43
CA ASN A 475 -0.62 22.03 0.01
C ASN A 475 0.14 20.73 0.32
N CYS A 476 1.05 20.78 1.30
CA CYS A 476 1.77 19.59 1.73
C CYS A 476 1.72 19.40 3.24
N GLN A 477 1.52 18.16 3.65
CA GLN A 477 1.47 17.71 5.03
C GLN A 477 2.58 16.70 5.27
N PHE A 478 3.51 16.99 6.19
CA PHE A 478 4.56 16.06 6.56
C PHE A 478 4.07 15.16 7.69
N VAL A 479 4.13 13.84 7.46
CA VAL A 479 3.76 12.83 8.44
C VAL A 479 5.01 12.05 8.83
N HIS A 480 5.44 12.21 10.08
CA HIS A 480 6.51 11.46 10.70
C HIS A 480 5.93 10.23 11.38
N GLN A 481 6.26 9.04 10.86
CA GLN A 481 5.82 7.75 11.38
C GLN A 481 6.76 7.23 12.47
N ASN A 482 6.21 6.40 13.36
CA ASN A 482 6.91 5.72 14.45
C ASN A 482 7.50 6.66 15.51
N VAL A 483 6.82 7.77 15.82
CA VAL A 483 7.29 8.75 16.81
C VAL A 483 6.83 8.36 18.23
N SER A 484 7.74 8.30 19.21
CA SER A 484 7.36 8.02 20.59
C SER A 484 6.64 9.19 21.26
N ASP A 485 5.52 8.96 21.96
CA ASP A 485 4.70 10.00 22.61
C ASP A 485 5.45 10.89 23.60
N VAL A 486 6.55 10.41 24.20
CA VAL A 486 7.28 11.11 25.28
C VAL A 486 8.17 12.25 24.78
N SER A 487 8.57 12.24 23.50
CA SER A 487 9.43 13.26 22.87
C SER A 487 8.67 14.38 22.15
N ALA A 488 7.37 14.21 21.94
CA ALA A 488 6.62 14.88 20.86
C ALA A 488 6.16 16.34 21.12
N HIS A 489 6.67 17.07 22.12
CA HIS A 489 6.25 18.48 22.31
C HIS A 489 7.40 19.47 22.42
N GLU A 490 8.47 19.16 23.17
CA GLU A 490 9.64 20.06 23.31
C GLU A 490 10.74 19.79 22.26
N GLN A 491 10.90 18.56 21.76
CA GLN A 491 11.84 18.27 20.66
C GLN A 491 11.29 18.76 19.30
N ASN A 492 9.96 18.80 19.14
CA ASN A 492 9.30 19.13 17.88
C ASN A 492 9.62 20.53 17.35
N MET A 493 9.75 21.58 18.18
CA MET A 493 10.01 22.93 17.66
C MET A 493 11.40 23.08 17.03
N ARG A 494 12.42 22.46 17.62
CA ARG A 494 13.76 22.45 17.04
C ARG A 494 13.81 21.60 15.78
N ASP A 495 13.19 20.44 15.81
CA ASP A 495 13.15 19.52 14.67
C ASP A 495 12.38 20.12 13.48
N ARG A 496 11.26 20.79 13.73
CA ARG A 496 10.50 21.55 12.72
C ARG A 496 11.35 22.64 12.10
N LYS A 497 12.00 23.48 12.91
CA LYS A 497 12.86 24.56 12.41
C LYS A 497 14.02 24.00 11.58
N HIS A 498 14.64 22.92 12.04
CA HIS A 498 15.70 22.24 11.31
C HIS A 498 15.22 21.66 9.97
N LEU A 499 14.04 21.05 9.94
CA LEU A 499 13.40 20.57 8.71
C LEU A 499 13.19 21.71 7.71
N LEU A 500 12.64 22.86 8.15
CA LEU A 500 12.45 24.01 7.28
C LEU A 500 13.78 24.58 6.75
N GLU A 501 14.81 24.66 7.59
CA GLU A 501 16.15 25.07 7.16
C GLU A 501 16.72 24.13 6.09
N GLN A 502 16.60 22.81 6.30
CA GLN A 502 17.01 21.81 5.32
C GLN A 502 16.24 21.94 4.00
N LEU A 503 14.92 22.12 4.06
CA LEU A 503 14.07 22.32 2.89
C LEU A 503 14.45 23.57 2.10
N ASN A 504 14.74 24.68 2.79
CA ASN A 504 15.20 25.92 2.17
C ASN A 504 16.54 25.74 1.46
N GLU A 505 17.50 25.06 2.08
CA GLU A 505 18.81 24.80 1.46
C GLU A 505 18.70 23.86 0.25
N MET A 506 17.87 22.81 0.34
CA MET A 506 17.56 21.95 -0.81
C MET A 506 16.89 22.73 -1.94
N THR A 507 15.97 23.63 -1.61
CA THR A 507 15.26 24.47 -2.59
C THR A 507 16.23 25.37 -3.33
N LYS A 508 17.14 26.04 -2.61
CA LYS A 508 18.20 26.86 -3.23
C LYS A 508 19.11 26.03 -4.13
N ALA A 509 19.50 24.83 -3.70
CA ALA A 509 20.35 23.94 -4.49
C ALA A 509 19.65 23.48 -5.78
N ALA A 510 18.40 23.03 -5.66
CA ALA A 510 17.61 22.57 -6.80
C ALA A 510 17.29 23.71 -7.78
N ALA A 511 16.95 24.92 -7.31
CA ALA A 511 16.76 26.10 -8.15
C ALA A 511 18.02 26.46 -8.95
N LYS A 512 19.21 26.37 -8.33
CA LYS A 512 20.49 26.57 -9.03
C LYS A 512 20.73 25.50 -10.10
N MET A 513 20.39 24.24 -9.83
CA MET A 513 20.52 23.13 -10.80
C MET A 513 19.59 23.32 -12.01
N GLU A 514 18.38 23.83 -11.78
CA GLU A 514 17.41 24.15 -12.84
C GLU A 514 17.65 25.52 -13.51
N LYS A 515 18.79 26.17 -13.21
CA LYS A 515 19.23 27.46 -13.78
C LYS A 515 18.24 28.61 -13.55
N GLN A 516 17.47 28.55 -12.46
CA GLN A 516 16.61 29.65 -12.07
C GLN A 516 17.45 30.82 -11.52
N SER A 517 17.09 32.05 -11.92
CA SER A 517 17.83 33.27 -11.56
C SER A 517 17.43 33.86 -10.21
N ARG A 518 16.29 33.43 -9.65
CA ARG A 518 15.72 33.91 -8.40
C ARG A 518 16.12 33.01 -7.23
N GLU A 519 16.54 33.62 -6.11
CA GLU A 519 16.69 32.88 -4.85
C GLU A 519 15.30 32.57 -4.29
N MET A 520 15.01 31.28 -4.06
CA MET A 520 13.72 30.80 -3.60
C MET A 520 13.88 30.02 -2.29
N THR A 521 12.87 30.16 -1.45
CA THR A 521 12.67 29.38 -0.23
C THR A 521 11.58 28.33 -0.46
N PHE A 522 11.51 27.35 0.42
CA PHE A 522 10.53 26.27 0.30
C PHE A 522 9.08 26.79 0.38
N THR A 523 8.84 27.84 1.18
CA THR A 523 7.54 28.52 1.27
C THR A 523 7.19 29.34 0.03
N ASP A 524 8.16 29.64 -0.84
CA ASP A 524 7.87 30.29 -2.12
C ASP A 524 7.22 29.32 -3.11
N ILE A 525 7.59 28.03 -3.05
CA ILE A 525 7.13 26.99 -3.98
C ILE A 525 5.95 26.16 -3.44
N MET A 526 5.62 26.30 -2.14
CA MET A 526 4.64 25.44 -1.47
C MET A 526 3.87 26.14 -0.35
N ASP A 527 2.60 25.79 -0.18
CA ASP A 527 1.79 26.22 0.96
C ASP A 527 2.11 25.38 2.21
N TYR A 528 2.94 25.94 3.10
CA TYR A 528 3.50 25.25 4.26
C TYR A 528 3.43 26.09 5.54
N ASP A 529 2.78 25.54 6.56
CA ASP A 529 2.74 26.08 7.92
C ASP A 529 3.56 25.17 8.85
N LEU A 530 4.64 25.72 9.41
CA LEU A 530 5.57 25.00 10.28
C LEU A 530 4.88 24.40 11.52
N GLU A 531 3.87 25.08 12.05
CA GLU A 531 3.19 24.66 13.27
C GLU A 531 2.09 23.63 12.99
N LYS A 532 1.41 23.78 11.85
CA LYS A 532 0.20 23.02 11.54
C LYS A 532 0.40 21.85 10.59
N HIS A 533 1.44 21.87 9.75
CA HIS A 533 1.60 20.89 8.67
C HIS A 533 2.59 19.76 9.00
N ASN A 534 2.96 19.61 10.29
CA ASN A 534 3.86 18.56 10.78
C ASN A 534 3.14 17.65 11.77
N TRP A 535 2.94 16.40 11.36
CA TRP A 535 2.22 15.38 12.11
C TRP A 535 3.18 14.30 12.60
N TYR A 536 3.13 14.00 13.90
CA TYR A 536 3.95 12.97 14.51
C TYR A 536 3.03 11.84 14.96
N ILE A 537 3.10 10.71 14.27
CA ILE A 537 2.22 9.57 14.47
C ILE A 537 3.05 8.44 15.08
N PRO A 538 2.61 7.84 16.21
CA PRO A 538 3.33 6.74 16.83
C PRO A 538 3.27 5.46 15.99
N GLY A 539 4.01 4.41 16.36
CA GLY A 539 3.96 3.15 15.60
C GLY A 539 2.58 2.49 15.67
N LEU A 540 2.15 1.86 14.56
CA LEU A 540 0.86 1.16 14.46
C LEU A 540 0.69 0.10 15.55
N TRP A 541 1.76 -0.61 15.88
CA TRP A 541 1.74 -1.73 16.82
C TRP A 541 2.33 -1.31 18.17
N HIS A 542 1.65 -1.67 19.25
CA HIS A 542 2.17 -1.51 20.60
C HIS A 542 2.98 -2.76 20.99
N GLY A 543 4.19 -2.88 20.41
CA GLY A 543 5.09 -4.02 20.57
C GLY A 543 5.47 -4.67 19.24
N VAL A 544 5.86 -5.94 19.27
CA VAL A 544 6.32 -6.68 18.08
C VAL A 544 5.21 -7.60 17.56
N PRO A 545 4.74 -7.42 16.31
CA PRO A 545 3.81 -8.34 15.64
C PRO A 545 4.30 -9.81 15.64
N PRO A 546 3.42 -10.82 15.48
CA PRO A 546 2.02 -10.71 15.06
C PRO A 546 1.00 -10.53 16.19
N MET A 547 1.40 -10.74 17.46
CA MET A 547 0.47 -10.70 18.61
C MET A 547 0.41 -9.32 19.29
N ALA A 548 1.11 -8.31 18.75
CA ALA A 548 1.06 -6.96 19.27
C ALA A 548 -0.33 -6.33 19.03
N PRO A 549 -0.94 -5.68 20.03
CA PRO A 549 -2.18 -4.95 19.82
C PRO A 549 -1.92 -3.68 18.99
N VAL A 550 -2.96 -3.18 18.33
CA VAL A 550 -2.93 -1.87 17.67
C VAL A 550 -2.73 -0.78 18.73
N ASN A 551 -1.85 0.16 18.44
CA ASN A 551 -1.59 1.32 19.27
C ASN A 551 -2.75 2.32 19.16
N VAL A 552 -3.42 2.60 20.27
CA VAL A 552 -4.54 3.56 20.31
C VAL A 552 -4.08 4.95 19.90
N GLY A 553 -2.87 5.37 20.29
CA GLY A 553 -2.30 6.67 19.92
C GLY A 553 -2.11 6.82 18.40
N TYR A 554 -1.91 5.72 17.67
CA TYR A 554 -1.87 5.76 16.19
C TYR A 554 -3.23 6.18 15.64
N SER A 555 -4.30 5.50 16.08
CA SER A 555 -5.66 5.80 15.63
C SER A 555 -6.11 7.21 16.00
N GLU A 556 -5.77 7.69 17.21
CA GLU A 556 -6.08 9.05 17.66
C GLU A 556 -5.39 10.09 16.77
N LYS A 557 -4.08 9.95 16.51
CA LYS A 557 -3.32 10.89 15.67
C LYS A 557 -3.74 10.87 14.21
N VAL A 558 -4.05 9.70 13.66
CA VAL A 558 -4.60 9.57 12.30
C VAL A 558 -5.98 10.25 12.21
N TYR A 559 -6.81 10.13 13.25
CA TYR A 559 -8.10 10.81 13.32
C TYR A 559 -7.95 12.34 13.41
N GLU A 560 -7.01 12.85 14.22
CA GLU A 560 -6.69 14.28 14.28
C GLU A 560 -6.25 14.82 12.90
N LEU A 561 -5.32 14.12 12.22
CA LEU A 561 -4.89 14.47 10.87
C LEU A 561 -6.08 14.49 9.89
N LYS A 562 -6.93 13.45 9.92
CA LYS A 562 -8.13 13.38 9.07
C LYS A 562 -9.04 14.59 9.27
N ARG A 563 -9.28 14.97 10.52
CA ARG A 563 -10.12 16.12 10.86
C ARG A 563 -9.53 17.41 10.31
N TYR A 564 -8.23 17.61 10.52
CA TYR A 564 -7.53 18.77 9.99
C TYR A 564 -7.61 18.85 8.47
N LEU A 565 -7.36 17.74 7.76
CA LEU A 565 -7.48 17.69 6.30
C LEU A 565 -8.87 18.11 5.83
N PHE A 566 -9.94 17.66 6.49
CA PHE A 566 -11.29 18.10 6.15
C PHE A 566 -11.54 19.58 6.46
N GLU A 567 -11.05 20.09 7.58
CA GLU A 567 -11.15 21.53 7.89
C GLU A 567 -10.39 22.38 6.86
N PHE A 568 -9.21 21.92 6.43
CA PHE A 568 -8.43 22.54 5.36
C PHE A 568 -9.14 22.48 4.01
N LEU A 569 -9.74 21.34 3.64
CA LEU A 569 -10.51 21.22 2.40
C LEU A 569 -11.71 22.17 2.39
N LYS A 570 -12.37 22.38 3.54
CA LYS A 570 -13.47 23.36 3.68
C LYS A 570 -12.97 24.79 3.42
N SER A 571 -11.83 25.18 3.99
CA SER A 571 -11.29 26.53 3.77
C SER A 571 -10.81 26.73 2.32
N CYS A 572 -10.19 25.71 1.71
CA CYS A 572 -9.81 25.74 0.30
C CYS A 572 -11.02 25.87 -0.63
N SER A 573 -12.15 25.22 -0.32
CA SER A 573 -13.36 25.31 -1.15
C SER A 573 -13.91 26.73 -1.28
N GLN A 574 -13.57 27.63 -0.36
CA GLN A 574 -13.96 29.03 -0.39
C GLN A 574 -13.07 29.88 -1.31
N THR A 575 -11.86 29.41 -1.61
CA THR A 575 -10.83 30.18 -2.34
C THR A 575 -10.46 29.56 -3.69
N ARG A 576 -10.66 28.26 -3.88
CA ARG A 576 -10.34 27.51 -5.10
C ARG A 576 -11.53 26.69 -5.56
N SER A 577 -11.82 26.74 -6.86
CA SER A 577 -12.81 25.85 -7.46
C SER A 577 -12.25 24.42 -7.58
N PRO A 578 -12.98 23.38 -7.14
CA PRO A 578 -12.54 22.00 -7.32
C PRO A 578 -12.43 21.65 -8.80
N LYS A 579 -11.41 20.85 -9.14
CA LYS A 579 -11.21 20.37 -10.51
C LYS A 579 -12.33 19.39 -10.87
N LYS A 580 -12.82 19.44 -12.10
CA LYS A 580 -13.65 18.36 -12.65
C LYS A 580 -12.76 17.33 -13.36
N ILE A 581 -13.27 16.11 -13.51
CA ILE A 581 -12.56 15.04 -14.24
C ILE A 581 -12.00 15.49 -15.61
N PRO A 582 -12.75 16.20 -16.49
CA PRO A 582 -12.20 16.68 -17.76
C PRO A 582 -10.96 17.57 -17.61
N GLN A 583 -10.96 18.47 -16.63
CA GLN A 583 -9.79 19.31 -16.33
C GLN A 583 -8.63 18.46 -15.82
N PHE A 584 -8.90 17.48 -14.96
CA PHE A 584 -7.85 16.57 -14.48
C PHE A 584 -7.24 15.74 -15.63
N ILE A 585 -8.05 15.28 -16.59
CA ILE A 585 -7.55 14.61 -17.80
C ILE A 585 -6.60 15.52 -18.59
N GLU A 586 -6.95 16.81 -18.76
CA GLU A 586 -6.06 17.77 -19.42
C GLU A 586 -4.73 17.91 -18.68
N TRP A 587 -4.77 17.96 -17.34
CA TRP A 587 -3.58 18.01 -16.50
C TRP A 587 -2.71 16.75 -16.62
N VAL A 588 -3.32 15.56 -16.60
CA VAL A 588 -2.62 14.28 -16.81
C VAL A 588 -1.95 14.21 -18.19
N LYS A 589 -2.52 14.85 -19.21
CA LYS A 589 -1.93 14.90 -20.55
C LYS A 589 -0.79 15.91 -20.67
N SER A 590 -0.79 16.95 -19.84
CA SER A 590 0.19 18.04 -19.90
C SER A 590 1.46 17.81 -19.10
N LEU A 591 1.34 17.09 -17.98
CA LEU A 591 2.44 16.70 -17.10
C LEU A 591 3.10 15.41 -17.60
#